data_AF-A0AA96RG66-F1
#
_entry.id   AF-A0AA96RG66-F1
#
_cell.length_a   1.000
_cell.length_b   1.000
_cell.length_c   1.000
_cell.angle_alpha   90.00
_cell.angle_beta   90.00
_cell.angle_gamma   90.00
#
_symmetry.space_group_name_H-M   'P 1'
#
loop_
_entity.id
_entity.type
_entity.pdbx_description
1 polymer ?
#
loop_
_entity_poly.entity_id
_entity_poly.type
_entity_poly.pdbx_seq_one_letter_code
_entity_poly.pdbx_strand_id
1 'polypeptide(L)' 'MKWRAEIESYFQYRVSNAPMEGTNNKIKVLKRRAYGYSSMRHFETRIRMECKSA' A
#
# COMPACT_ATOMS: atom_id res chain seq x y z
N MET A 1 13.40 -23.81 -12.41
CA MET A 1 12.29 -23.01 -11.84
C MET A 1 12.85 -22.08 -10.77
N LYS A 2 12.82 -20.76 -10.98
CA LYS A 2 13.43 -19.77 -10.08
C LYS A 2 12.62 -19.47 -8.81
N TRP A 3 11.30 -19.64 -8.86
CA TRP A 3 10.36 -19.19 -7.81
C TRP A 3 9.69 -20.34 -7.04
N ARG A 4 10.22 -21.56 -7.14
CA ARG A 4 9.55 -22.76 -6.61
C ARG A 4 9.45 -22.72 -5.08
N ALA A 5 10.49 -22.22 -4.41
CA ALA A 5 10.53 -22.12 -2.95
C ALA A 5 9.53 -21.09 -2.41
N GLU A 6 9.39 -19.95 -3.08
CA GLU A 6 8.43 -18.90 -2.71
C GLU A 6 6.97 -19.32 -2.94
N ILE A 7 6.72 -20.09 -4.00
CA ILE A 7 5.39 -20.66 -4.25
C ILE A 7 5.03 -21.69 -3.17
N GLU A 8 5.98 -22.54 -2.78
CA GLU A 8 5.76 -23.54 -1.72
C GLU A 8 5.56 -22.89 -0.34
N SER A 9 6.34 -21.86 -0.01
CA SER A 9 6.21 -21.15 1.25
C SER A 9 4.88 -20.41 1.38
N TYR A 10 4.29 -19.94 0.28
CA TYR A 10 2.96 -19.34 0.29
C TYR A 10 1.89 -20.31 0.84
N PHE A 11 1.94 -21.60 0.52
CA PHE A 11 0.95 -22.57 1.03
C PHE A 11 1.10 -22.84 2.53
N GLN A 12 2.31 -22.68 3.08
CA GLN A 12 2.59 -22.87 4.51
C GLN A 12 2.18 -21.63 5.33
N TYR A 13 2.58 -20.43 4.89
CA TYR A 13 2.42 -19.20 5.68
C TYR A 13 1.19 -18.37 5.27
N ARG A 14 0.64 -18.58 4.06
CA ARG A 14 -0.49 -17.82 3.46
C ARG A 14 -0.33 -16.30 3.50
N VAL A 15 0.90 -15.81 3.56
CA VAL A 15 1.20 -14.37 3.52
C VAL A 15 1.07 -13.89 2.09
N SER A 16 0.22 -12.88 1.87
CA SER A 16 0.06 -12.24 0.58
C SER A 16 0.46 -10.77 0.63
N ASN A 17 0.88 -10.24 -0.52
CA ASN A 17 1.16 -8.81 -0.68
C ASN A 17 -0.11 -7.95 -0.77
N ALA A 18 -1.30 -8.56 -0.66
CA ALA A 18 -2.58 -7.89 -0.89
C ALA A 18 -2.83 -6.65 0.01
N PRO A 19 -2.50 -6.67 1.33
CA PRO A 19 -2.65 -5.47 2.17
C PRO A 19 -1.73 -4.31 1.72
N MET A 20 -0.51 -4.64 1.29
CA MET A 20 0.44 -3.64 0.78
C MET A 20 -0.05 -3.06 -0.55
N GLU A 21 -0.55 -3.91 -1.45
CA GLU A 21 -1.11 -3.48 -2.74
C GLU A 21 -2.35 -2.60 -2.57
N GLY A 22 -3.24 -2.95 -1.65
CA GLY A 22 -4.41 -2.14 -1.30
C GLY A 22 -4.00 -0.75 -0.81
N THR A 23 -3.01 -0.69 0.09
CA THR A 23 -2.45 0.56 0.60
C THR A 23 -1.83 1.40 -0.52
N ASN A 24 -1.01 0.80 -1.37
CA ASN A 24 -0.38 1.48 -2.51
C ASN A 24 -1.41 2.03 -3.50
N ASN A 25 -2.50 1.30 -3.76
CA ASN A 25 -3.59 1.78 -4.61
C ASN A 25 -4.36 2.94 -3.97
N LYS A 26 -4.63 2.89 -2.65
CA LYS A 26 -5.26 4.00 -1.93
C LYS A 26 -4.41 5.27 -1.98
N ILE A 27 -3.09 5.14 -1.78
CA ILE A 27 -2.15 6.27 -1.91
C ILE A 27 -2.15 6.84 -3.33
N LYS A 28 -2.14 5.99 -4.37
CA LYS A 28 -2.23 6.47 -5.77
C LYS A 28 -3.51 7.27 -6.03
N VAL A 29 -4.66 6.85 -5.48
CA VAL A 29 -5.92 7.60 -5.57
C VAL A 29 -5.80 8.95 -4.85
N LEU A 30 -5.21 8.98 -3.64
CA LEU A 30 -4.99 10.21 -2.90
C LEU A 30 -4.08 11.19 -3.68
N LYS A 31 -3.00 10.70 -4.30
CA LYS A 31 -2.13 11.52 -5.16
C LYS A 31 -2.90 12.17 -6.31
N ARG A 32 -3.81 11.42 -6.97
CA ARG A 32 -4.67 11.97 -8.05
C ARG A 32 -5.66 13.03 -7.57
N ARG A 33 -6.03 13.03 -6.28
CA ARG A 33 -6.92 14.04 -5.68
C ARG A 33 -6.16 15.17 -4.99
N ALA A 34 -4.83 15.10 -4.94
CA ALA A 34 -3.98 16.02 -4.19
C ALA A 34 -3.63 17.30 -4.95
N TYR A 35 -4.40 17.68 -5.96
CA TYR A 35 -4.26 18.99 -6.58
C TYR A 35 -4.55 20.09 -5.54
N GLY A 36 -3.69 21.10 -5.48
CA GLY A 36 -3.83 22.22 -4.53
C GLY A 36 -3.14 22.04 -3.17
N TYR A 37 -2.43 20.94 -2.93
CA TYR A 37 -1.58 20.82 -1.73
C TYR A 37 -0.31 21.67 -1.88
N SER A 38 -0.22 22.76 -1.12
CA SER A 38 0.96 23.63 -1.09
C SER A 38 2.15 23.05 -0.32
N SER A 39 1.93 22.01 0.50
CA SER A 39 2.97 21.37 1.30
C SER A 39 2.83 19.85 1.29
N MET A 40 3.93 19.16 0.99
CA MET A 40 4.00 17.69 1.00
C MET A 40 3.69 17.12 2.39
N ARG A 41 4.05 17.84 3.47
CA ARG A 41 3.76 17.42 4.85
C ARG A 41 2.26 17.29 5.11
N HIS A 42 1.43 18.16 4.52
CA HIS A 42 -0.02 18.05 4.61
C HIS A 42 -0.55 16.83 3.84
N PHE A 43 0.06 16.53 2.69
CA PHE A 43 -0.29 15.34 1.92
C PHE A 43 0.07 14.03 2.66
N GLU A 44 1.26 13.97 3.27
CA GLU A 44 1.67 12.83 4.11
C GLU A 44 0.75 12.64 5.33
N THR A 45 0.36 13.75 5.97
CA THR A 45 -0.57 13.71 7.10
C THR A 45 -1.93 13.17 6.66
N ARG A 46 -2.42 13.57 5.48
CA ARG A 46 -3.65 13.03 4.88
C ARG A 46 -3.56 11.53 4.61
N ILE A 47 -2.43 11.06 4.07
CA ILE A 47 -2.17 9.62 3.85
C ILE A 47 -2.24 8.87 5.17
N ARG A 48 -1.57 9.35 6.23
CA ARG A 48 -1.59 8.70 7.55
C ARG A 48 -2.98 8.64 8.16
N MET A 49 -3.82 9.66 7.96
CA MET A 49 -5.20 9.63 8.44
C MET A 49 -6.06 8.62 7.65
N GLU A 50 -5.84 8.47 6.36
CA GLU A 50 -6.64 7.62 5.47
C GLU A 50 -6.22 6.16 5.47
N CYS A 51 -4.92 5.88 5.52
CA CYS A 51 -4.36 4.53 5.43
C CYS A 51 -4.03 3.95 6.81
N LYS A 52 -4.62 4.48 7.89
CA LYS A 52 -4.48 3.89 9.22
C LYS A 52 -5.04 2.47 9.20
N SER A 53 -4.22 1.52 9.65
CA SER A 53 -4.71 0.20 10.04
C SER A 53 -5.68 0.40 11.20
N ALA A 54 -6.89 -0.16 11.07
CA ALA A 54 -7.84 -0.27 12.17
C ALA A 54 -7.26 -1.14 13.29
#